data_AF-A0AAN0NAI8-F1
#
_entry.id   AF-A0AAN0NAI8-F1
#
_cell.length_a   1.000
_cell.length_b   1.000
_cell.length_c   1.000
_cell.angle_alpha   90.00
_cell.angle_beta   90.00
_cell.angle_gamma   90.00
#
_symmetry.space_group_name_H-M   'P 1'
#
loop_
_entity.id
_entity.type
_entity.pdbx_description
1 polymer ?
#
loop_
_entity_poly.entity_id
_entity_poly.type
_entity_poly.pdbx_seq_one_letter_code
_entity_poly.pdbx_strand_id
1 'polypeptide(L)'
;MKLNVSTVLDGMYIHDSKGHNTGSAIWIGSDVDLTVRNSTIANNVGSRFGYEAGAISTKGYTAVMTIENSVFRNNVNVGFYSES
;
A
#
# COMPACT_ATOMS: atom_id res chain seq x y z
N MET A 1 -13.96 -7.29 -12.52
CA MET A 1 -13.46 -8.19 -13.59
C MET A 1 -11.97 -8.28 -13.37
N LYS A 2 -11.44 -9.48 -13.12
CA LYS A 2 -10.00 -9.65 -12.92
C LYS A 2 -9.28 -9.35 -14.22
N LEU A 3 -8.37 -8.37 -14.17
CA LEU A 3 -7.52 -8.10 -15.32
C LEU A 3 -6.47 -9.22 -15.34
N ASN A 4 -6.40 -10.00 -16.42
CA ASN A 4 -5.47 -11.13 -16.53
C ASN A 4 -4.04 -10.64 -16.83
N VAL A 5 -3.56 -9.75 -15.98
CA VAL A 5 -2.25 -9.11 -16.02
C VAL A 5 -1.71 -9.07 -14.60
N SER A 6 -0.41 -9.25 -14.46
CA SER A 6 0.30 -9.13 -13.20
C SER A 6 1.24 -7.92 -13.25
N THR A 7 1.35 -7.22 -12.13
CA THR A 7 2.30 -6.12 -11.94
C THR A 7 3.43 -6.58 -11.03
N VAL A 8 4.67 -6.27 -11.39
CA VAL A 8 5.85 -6.60 -10.58
C VAL A 8 6.64 -5.33 -10.28
N LEU A 9 6.87 -5.06 -9.01
CA LEU A 9 7.79 -4.05 -8.51
C LEU A 9 9.02 -4.78 -7.96
N ASP A 10 10.19 -4.58 -8.57
CA ASP A 10 11.42 -5.31 -8.25
C ASP A 10 12.58 -4.33 -8.03
N GLY A 11 13.27 -4.45 -6.90
CA GLY A 11 14.40 -3.57 -6.58
C GLY A 11 14.02 -2.12 -6.29
N MET A 12 12.77 -1.87 -5.91
CA MET A 12 12.25 -0.50 -5.71
C MET A 12 12.61 0.03 -4.33
N TYR A 13 12.85 1.34 -4.24
CA TYR A 13 12.85 2.07 -2.97
C TYR A 13 11.72 3.10 -2.97
N ILE A 14 10.65 2.83 -2.22
CA ILE A 14 9.45 3.68 -2.15
C ILE A 14 9.39 4.30 -0.76
N HIS A 15 9.62 5.61 -0.67
CA HIS A 15 9.81 6.25 0.62
C HIS A 15 9.30 7.67 0.74
N ASP A 16 9.07 8.07 1.99
CA ASP A 16 8.69 9.42 2.42
C ASP A 16 7.41 9.98 1.75
N SER A 17 6.55 9.08 1.25
CA SER A 17 5.26 9.45 0.68
C SER A 17 4.21 9.70 1.75
N LYS A 18 3.29 10.63 1.47
CA LYS A 18 2.14 10.96 2.34
C LYS A 18 0.84 10.64 1.61
N GLY A 19 -0.02 9.84 2.25
CA GLY A 19 -1.33 9.47 1.74
C GLY A 19 -2.45 9.91 2.68
N HIS A 20 -3.54 10.41 2.14
CA HIS A 20 -4.79 10.65 2.86
C HIS A 20 -5.91 9.81 2.26
N ASN A 21 -6.56 8.98 3.08
CA ASN A 21 -7.59 8.02 2.66
C ASN A 21 -7.13 7.09 1.52
N THR A 22 -5.84 6.74 1.52
CA THR A 22 -5.22 5.87 0.51
C THR A 22 -3.94 5.23 1.05
N GLY A 23 -3.37 4.33 0.26
CA GLY A 23 -2.10 3.68 0.52
C GLY A 23 -0.98 4.65 0.20
N SER A 24 -0.29 5.13 1.23
CA SER A 24 0.72 6.18 1.11
C SER A 24 1.88 5.79 0.20
N ALA A 25 2.26 4.51 0.14
CA ALA A 25 3.27 4.01 -0.79
C ALA A 25 2.62 3.36 -2.03
N ILE A 26 1.64 2.46 -1.82
CA ILE A 26 1.00 1.70 -2.90
C ILE A 26 -0.51 1.65 -2.65
N TRP A 27 -1.29 2.08 -3.64
CA TRP A 27 -2.74 1.88 -3.69
C TRP A 27 -3.09 0.89 -4.79
N ILE A 28 -3.78 -0.20 -4.42
CA ILE A 28 -4.29 -1.17 -5.39
C ILE A 28 -5.71 -0.77 -5.77
N GLY A 29 -5.86 -0.21 -6.97
CA GLY A 29 -7.11 0.38 -7.47
C GLY A 29 -7.91 -0.50 -8.44
N SER A 30 -7.61 -1.80 -8.53
CA SER A 30 -8.27 -2.74 -9.44
C SER A 30 -8.03 -4.19 -9.01
N ASP A 31 -8.78 -5.15 -9.57
CA ASP A 31 -8.53 -6.60 -9.43
C ASP A 31 -7.29 -7.02 -10.28
N VAL A 32 -6.10 -6.56 -9.89
CA VAL A 32 -4.80 -6.86 -10.52
C VAL A 32 -3.84 -7.42 -9.48
N ASP A 33 -3.27 -8.59 -9.76
CA ASP A 33 -2.30 -9.19 -8.86
C ASP A 33 -0.98 -8.39 -8.87
N LEU A 34 -0.41 -8.18 -7.67
CA LEU A 34 0.78 -7.38 -7.46
C LEU A 34 1.86 -8.20 -6.75
N THR A 35 3.05 -8.27 -7.34
CA THR A 35 4.25 -8.77 -6.66
C THR A 35 5.19 -7.62 -6.34
N VAL A 36 5.57 -7.49 -5.07
CA VAL A 36 6.63 -6.58 -4.62
C VAL A 36 7.80 -7.43 -4.13
N ARG A 37 8.95 -7.32 -4.78
CA ARG A 37 10.11 -8.12 -4.42
C ARG A 37 11.41 -7.33 -4.36
N ASN A 38 12.34 -7.79 -3.53
CA ASN A 38 13.67 -7.18 -3.35
C ASN A 38 13.61 -5.66 -3.10
N SER A 39 12.54 -5.18 -2.47
CA SER A 39 12.21 -3.76 -2.42
C SER A 39 12.22 -3.24 -0.98
N THR A 40 12.41 -1.94 -0.82
CA THR A 40 12.27 -1.26 0.47
C THR A 40 11.11 -0.27 0.40
N ILE A 41 10.17 -0.38 1.34
CA ILE A 41 9.05 0.55 1.51
C ILE A 41 9.21 1.21 2.89
N ALA A 42 9.60 2.49 2.92
CA ALA A 42 10.05 3.13 4.17
C ALA A 42 9.50 4.53 4.41
N ASN A 43 9.28 4.87 5.68
CA ASN A 43 8.95 6.24 6.12
C ASN A 43 7.67 6.82 5.47
N ASN A 44 6.78 5.98 4.95
CA ASN A 44 5.54 6.46 4.35
C ASN A 44 4.48 6.71 5.43
N VAL A 45 3.74 7.81 5.31
CA VAL A 45 2.72 8.20 6.30
C VAL A 45 1.35 8.19 5.65
N GLY A 46 0.53 7.22 6.03
CA GLY A 46 -0.88 7.14 5.65
C GLY A 46 -1.76 7.67 6.77
N SER A 47 -2.76 8.49 6.43
CA SER A 47 -3.80 8.92 7.36
C SER A 47 -5.18 8.48 6.89
N ARG A 48 -6.04 8.06 7.82
CA ARG A 48 -7.45 7.75 7.52
C ARG A 48 -8.43 8.65 8.25
N PHE A 49 -9.49 9.05 7.55
CA PHE A 49 -10.71 9.62 8.12
C PHE A 49 -11.93 8.79 7.67
N GLY A 50 -12.10 7.60 8.24
CA GLY A 50 -13.15 6.65 7.85
C GLY A 50 -12.85 5.79 6.62
N TYR A 51 -11.63 5.86 6.07
CA TYR A 51 -11.17 5.09 4.91
C TYR A 51 -9.96 4.19 5.24
N GLU A 52 -9.54 3.40 4.27
CA GLU A 52 -8.34 2.57 4.32
C GLU A 52 -7.07 3.44 4.19
N ALA A 53 -6.04 3.13 4.98
CA ALA A 53 -4.76 3.83 4.94
C ALA A 53 -3.62 2.90 5.34
N GLY A 54 -2.38 3.37 5.22
CA GLY A 54 -1.15 2.65 5.57
C GLY A 54 -0.10 2.77 4.47
N ALA A 55 0.96 1.97 4.54
CA ALA A 55 1.95 1.89 3.46
C ALA A 55 1.29 1.35 2.17
N ILE A 56 0.52 0.27 2.31
CA ILE A 56 -0.23 -0.34 1.22
C ILE A 56 -1.70 -0.40 1.63
N SER A 57 -2.60 -0.10 0.72
CA SER A 57 -4.03 -0.41 0.92
C SER A 57 -4.77 -0.70 -0.39
N THR A 58 -5.95 -1.31 -0.22
CA THR A 58 -6.90 -1.69 -1.26
C THR A 58 -8.32 -1.51 -0.71
N LYS A 59 -9.30 -1.22 -1.57
CA LYS A 59 -10.71 -1.12 -1.18
C LYS A 59 -11.60 -1.76 -2.24
N GLY A 60 -12.29 -2.84 -1.86
CA GLY A 60 -13.29 -3.46 -2.73
C GLY A 60 -12.71 -4.25 -3.91
N TYR A 61 -11.42 -4.61 -3.87
CA TYR A 61 -10.76 -5.44 -4.88
C TYR A 61 -10.27 -6.76 -4.28
N THR A 62 -10.20 -7.80 -5.11
CA THR A 62 -9.82 -9.17 -4.75
C THR A 62 -8.43 -9.56 -5.26
N ALA A 63 -7.62 -8.56 -5.61
CA ALA A 63 -6.23 -8.73 -6.04
C ALA A 63 -5.41 -9.56 -5.05
N VAL A 64 -4.60 -10.49 -5.55
CA VAL A 64 -3.60 -11.19 -4.75
C VAL A 64 -2.33 -10.35 -4.69
N MET A 65 -1.84 -10.11 -3.48
CA MET A 65 -0.57 -9.42 -3.26
C MET A 65 0.48 -10.40 -2.72
N THR A 66 1.61 -10.47 -3.40
CA THR A 66 2.79 -11.23 -2.99
C THR A 66 3.92 -10.28 -2.61
N ILE A 67 4.52 -10.47 -1.44
CA ILE A 67 5.67 -9.68 -0.98
C ILE A 67 6.82 -10.63 -0.68
N GLU A 68 7.95 -10.46 -1.35
CA GLU A 68 9.11 -11.35 -1.27
C GLU A 68 10.38 -10.56 -1.00
N ASN A 69 11.25 -11.02 -0.10
CA ASN A 69 12.58 -10.42 0.13
C ASN A 69 12.58 -8.89 0.27
N SER A 70 11.53 -8.33 0.87
CA SER A 70 11.30 -6.89 0.92
C SER A 70 11.23 -6.39 2.35
N VAL A 71 11.63 -5.14 2.56
CA VAL A 71 11.68 -4.51 3.88
C VAL A 71 10.62 -3.43 3.99
N PHE A 72 9.79 -3.53 5.02
CA PHE A 72 8.87 -2.47 5.43
C PHE A 72 9.38 -1.88 6.75
N ARG A 73 9.76 -0.59 6.75
CA ARG A 73 10.30 0.06 7.95
C ARG A 73 9.75 1.45 8.14
N ASN A 74 9.42 1.80 9.39
CA ASN A 74 8.99 3.14 9.77
C ASN A 74 7.80 3.72 8.98
N ASN A 75 6.95 2.87 8.40
CA ASN A 75 5.71 3.35 7.80
C ASN A 75 4.68 3.60 8.91
N VAL A 76 4.03 4.75 8.88
CA VAL A 76 3.09 5.18 9.91
C VAL A 76 1.67 5.11 9.35
N ASN A 77 0.77 4.44 10.07
CA ASN A 77 -0.66 4.48 9.83
C ASN A 77 -1.33 5.29 10.93
N VAL A 78 -1.73 6.51 10.60
CA VAL A 78 -2.38 7.44 11.53
C VAL A 78 -3.89 7.23 11.44
N GLY A 79 -4.46 6.64 12.50
CA GLY A 79 -5.90 6.64 12.71
C GLY A 79 -6.36 7.98 13.27
N PHE A 80 -7.24 8.69 12.57
CA PHE A 80 -8.04 9.73 13.23
C PHE A 80 -9.24 9.06 13.88
N TYR A 81 -9.24 9.02 15.22
CA TYR A 81 -10.46 8.86 16.00
C TYR A 81 -11.06 10.25 16.12
N SER A 82 -12.27 10.47 15.63
CA SER A 82 -13.05 11.60 16.14
C SER A 82 -13.24 11.31 17.63
N GLU A 83 -12.65 12.11 18.51
CA GLU A 83 -13.12 12.12 19.89
C GLU A 83 -14.60 12.50 19.84
N SER A 84 -15.44 11.53 20.23
CA SER A 84 -16.88 11.68 20.41
C SER A 84 -17.17 12.45 21.69
#